data_AF-A0A968DP42-F1
#
_entry.id   AF-A0A968DP42-F1
#
_cell.length_a   1.000
_cell.length_b   1.000
_cell.length_c   1.000
_cell.angle_alpha   90.00
_cell.angle_beta   90.00
_cell.angle_gamma   90.00
#
_symmetry.space_group_name_H-M   'P 1'
#
loop_
_entity.id
_entity.type
_entity.pdbx_description
1 polymer ?
#
loop_
_entity_poly.entity_id
_entity_poly.type
_entity_poly.pdbx_seq_one_letter_code
_entity_poly.pdbx_strand_id
1 'polypeptide(L)'
;STLGRASGFLPNIGGSYLGFILPLSIVSSSLSGAGIAAQNLVRDIERGYFDKMLLTPVRRTTLLFGPILAGALILGIQASLVLGVALLMGLEPVTGLPGMLVLIGLAVLLGTGFAGFTVSAALGSGNAAATQGASFVFFPMTFLAPTFVPLELLDGWLKTAATFNPITYVMQAMRSLLNTGWEWSVIIQAVVACLILAAAMYSLALFALRVRTRRN
;
A
#
# COMPACT_ATOMS: atom_id res chain seq x y z
N SER A 1 -23.41 19.42 -5.80
CA SER A 1 -22.36 20.45 -5.96
C SER A 1 -22.02 21.18 -4.65
N THR A 2 -22.20 20.58 -3.48
CA THR A 2 -22.11 21.29 -2.18
C THR A 2 -20.94 20.87 -1.27
N LEU A 3 -20.16 19.85 -1.61
CA LEU A 3 -19.01 19.42 -0.79
C LEU A 3 -17.71 20.17 -1.10
N GLY A 4 -17.59 20.82 -2.27
CA GLY A 4 -16.44 21.65 -2.63
C GLY A 4 -16.26 22.92 -1.78
N ARG A 5 -17.30 23.33 -1.02
CA ARG A 5 -17.26 24.49 -0.11
C ARG A 5 -16.80 24.15 1.32
N ALA A 6 -16.60 22.87 1.64
CA ALA A 6 -15.98 22.48 2.90
C ALA A 6 -14.47 22.84 2.97
N SER A 7 -13.88 23.20 1.83
CA SER A 7 -12.55 23.82 1.71
C SER A 7 -12.40 25.11 2.54
N GLY A 8 -13.50 25.80 2.88
CA GLY A 8 -13.49 26.99 3.73
C GLY A 8 -13.41 26.71 5.25
N PHE A 9 -13.46 25.46 5.70
CA PHE A 9 -13.49 25.13 7.14
C PHE A 9 -12.09 24.98 7.77
N LEU A 10 -11.03 24.92 6.96
CA LEU A 10 -9.64 24.79 7.44
C LEU A 10 -8.74 25.82 6.73
N PRO A 11 -8.59 27.04 7.28
CA PRO A 11 -8.03 28.21 6.59
C PRO A 11 -6.52 28.17 6.31
N ASN A 12 -5.86 27.00 6.33
CA ASN A 12 -4.40 26.90 6.21
C ASN A 12 -3.85 25.65 5.50
N ILE A 13 -4.69 24.87 4.83
CA ILE A 13 -4.22 23.79 3.93
C ILE A 13 -4.43 24.26 2.50
N GLY A 14 -3.36 24.67 1.82
CA GLY A 14 -3.34 25.22 0.46
C GLY A 14 -3.73 24.22 -0.64
N GLY A 15 -4.92 23.64 -0.57
CA GLY A 15 -5.46 22.70 -1.54
C GLY A 15 -6.91 22.29 -1.26
N SER A 16 -7.57 21.63 -2.21
CA SER A 16 -8.90 21.05 -2.00
C SER A 16 -8.84 20.01 -0.89
N TYR A 17 -9.81 20.01 0.05
CA TYR A 17 -9.92 19.00 1.11
C TYR A 17 -9.86 17.56 0.56
N LEU A 18 -10.35 17.37 -0.68
CA LEU A 18 -10.22 16.12 -1.42
C LEU A 18 -8.75 15.73 -1.65
N GLY A 19 -7.89 16.66 -2.04
CA GLY A 19 -6.45 16.43 -2.21
C GLY A 19 -5.71 16.06 -0.92
N PHE A 20 -6.29 16.38 0.23
CA PHE A 20 -5.75 15.99 1.54
C PHE A 20 -6.21 14.60 1.99
N ILE A 21 -7.49 14.26 1.77
CA ILE A 21 -8.08 13.00 2.25
C ILE A 21 -7.90 11.82 1.29
N LEU A 22 -7.74 12.07 -0.01
CA LEU A 22 -7.59 11.01 -1.01
C LEU A 22 -6.36 10.12 -0.81
N PRO A 23 -5.16 10.66 -0.55
CA PRO A 23 -4.00 9.83 -0.25
C PRO A 23 -4.27 8.87 0.92
N LEU A 24 -4.97 9.35 1.96
CA LEU A 24 -5.36 8.54 3.10
C LEU A 24 -6.32 7.41 2.71
N SER A 25 -7.35 7.70 1.91
CA SER A 25 -8.27 6.66 1.43
C SER A 25 -7.56 5.59 0.61
N ILE A 26 -6.56 5.97 -0.19
CA ILE A 26 -5.79 5.06 -1.05
C ILE A 26 -4.80 4.22 -0.24
N VAL A 27 -4.15 4.81 0.77
CA VAL A 27 -3.31 4.05 1.71
C VAL A 27 -4.16 3.05 2.49
N SER A 28 -5.34 3.46 2.96
CA SER A 28 -6.26 2.59 3.72
C SER A 28 -6.80 1.44 2.87
N SER A 29 -7.12 1.72 1.61
CA SER A 29 -7.55 0.69 0.66
C SER A 29 -6.41 -0.28 0.34
N SER A 30 -5.18 0.22 0.18
CA SER A 30 -3.99 -0.60 -0.05
C SER A 30 -3.71 -1.53 1.14
N LEU A 31 -3.86 -1.03 2.36
CA LEU A 31 -3.67 -1.82 3.58
C LEU A 31 -4.75 -2.90 3.74
N SER A 32 -6.01 -2.54 3.48
CA SER A 32 -7.13 -3.48 3.51
C SER A 32 -6.99 -4.56 2.42
N GLY A 33 -6.59 -4.16 1.21
CA GLY A 33 -6.34 -5.06 0.09
C GLY A 33 -5.21 -6.05 0.38
N ALA A 34 -4.12 -5.60 1.02
CA ALA A 34 -3.04 -6.48 1.47
C ALA A 34 -3.51 -7.53 2.50
N GLY A 35 -4.43 -7.16 3.40
CA GLY A 35 -5.05 -8.09 4.35
C GLY A 35 -5.91 -9.15 3.65
N ILE A 36 -6.74 -8.75 2.70
CA ILE A 36 -7.59 -9.66 1.91
C ILE A 36 -6.72 -10.61 1.06
N ALA A 37 -5.67 -10.10 0.42
CA ALA A 37 -4.74 -10.91 -0.36
C ALA A 37 -4.08 -12.00 0.51
N ALA A 38 -3.72 -11.68 1.75
CA ALA A 38 -3.17 -12.63 2.70
C ALA A 38 -4.18 -13.71 3.09
N GLN A 39 -5.42 -13.32 3.38
CA GLN A 39 -6.50 -14.26 3.70
C GLN A 39 -6.84 -15.18 2.53
N ASN A 40 -6.80 -14.66 1.30
CA ASN A 40 -6.97 -15.46 0.08
C ASN A 40 -5.85 -16.50 -0.02
N LEU A 41 -4.60 -16.09 0.18
CA LEU A 41 -3.47 -17.01 0.12
C LEU A 41 -3.53 -18.09 1.21
N VAL A 42 -3.90 -17.73 2.45
CA VAL A 42 -4.11 -18.73 3.52
C VAL A 42 -5.17 -19.74 3.13
N ARG A 43 -6.30 -19.29 2.56
CA ARG A 43 -7.36 -20.18 2.08
C ARG A 43 -6.88 -21.10 0.95
N ASP A 44 -6.02 -20.63 0.06
CA ASP A 44 -5.46 -21.44 -1.02
C ASP A 44 -4.49 -22.52 -0.49
N ILE A 45 -3.76 -22.21 0.59
CA ILE A 45 -2.93 -23.16 1.33
C ILE A 45 -3.81 -24.19 2.06
N GLU A 46 -4.82 -23.75 2.80
CA GLU A 46 -5.74 -24.62 3.55
C GLU A 46 -6.53 -25.58 2.63
N ARG A 47 -6.89 -25.13 1.43
CA ARG A 47 -7.59 -25.95 0.43
C ARG A 47 -6.67 -26.93 -0.32
N GLY A 48 -5.38 -26.96 -0.02
CA GLY A 48 -4.38 -27.81 -0.69
C GLY A 48 -4.20 -27.47 -2.17
N TYR A 49 -4.67 -26.30 -2.62
CA TYR A 49 -4.53 -25.87 -4.01
C TYR A 49 -3.05 -25.58 -4.32
N PHE A 50 -2.34 -25.03 -3.33
CA PHE A 50 -0.89 -24.83 -3.37
C PHE A 50 -0.11 -26.15 -3.56
N ASP A 51 -0.49 -27.20 -2.82
CA ASP A 51 0.14 -28.52 -2.93
C ASP A 51 -0.14 -29.18 -4.29
N LYS A 52 -1.33 -28.97 -4.86
CA LYS A 52 -1.67 -29.45 -6.22
C LYS A 52 -0.90 -28.71 -7.33
N MET A 53 -0.66 -27.41 -7.18
CA MET A 53 0.15 -26.64 -8.13
C MET A 53 1.65 -26.99 -8.05
N LEU A 54 2.14 -27.46 -6.90
CA LEU A 54 3.51 -27.97 -6.73
C LEU A 54 3.73 -29.32 -7.44
N LEU A 55 2.66 -30.07 -7.73
CA LEU A 55 2.70 -31.34 -8.46
C LEU A 55 2.69 -31.20 -9.99
N THR A 56 2.42 -30.00 -10.51
CA THR A 56 2.47 -29.71 -11.95
C THR A 56 3.86 -29.16 -12.33
N PRO A 57 4.37 -29.36 -13.57
CA PRO A 57 5.70 -28.92 -13.99
C PRO A 57 5.74 -27.40 -14.26
N VAL A 58 5.22 -26.60 -13.33
CA VAL A 58 5.19 -25.13 -13.39
C VAL A 58 6.43 -24.58 -12.72
N ARG A 59 7.08 -23.61 -13.36
CA ARG A 59 8.26 -22.95 -12.78
C ARG A 59 7.87 -22.27 -11.45
N ARG A 60 8.62 -22.55 -10.38
CA ARG A 60 8.37 -22.03 -9.02
C ARG A 60 8.26 -20.50 -8.96
N THR A 61 8.92 -19.80 -9.89
CA THR A 61 8.81 -18.34 -10.06
C THR A 61 7.39 -17.91 -10.47
N THR A 62 6.72 -18.65 -11.36
CA THR A 62 5.36 -18.35 -11.81
C THR A 62 4.34 -18.53 -10.68
N LEU A 63 4.54 -19.53 -9.81
CA LEU A 63 3.72 -19.72 -8.60
C LEU A 63 3.84 -18.54 -7.62
N LEU A 64 5.01 -17.88 -7.57
CA LEU A 64 5.24 -16.75 -6.67
C LEU A 64 4.73 -15.43 -7.28
N PHE A 65 5.03 -15.17 -8.55
CA PHE A 65 4.66 -13.92 -9.21
C PHE A 65 3.17 -13.83 -9.58
N GLY A 66 2.50 -14.96 -9.85
CA GLY A 66 1.09 -14.99 -10.24
C GLY A 66 0.14 -14.33 -9.23
N PRO A 67 0.11 -14.78 -7.97
CA PRO A 67 -0.70 -14.17 -6.92
C PRO A 67 -0.35 -12.71 -6.66
N ILE A 68 0.91 -12.32 -6.83
CA ILE A 68 1.37 -10.94 -6.58
C ILE A 68 0.91 -10.01 -7.71
N LEU A 69 0.98 -10.45 -8.97
CA LEU A 69 0.39 -9.74 -10.10
C LEU A 69 -1.13 -9.62 -9.98
N ALA A 70 -1.81 -10.70 -9.57
CA ALA A 70 -3.25 -10.66 -9.31
C ALA A 70 -3.60 -9.67 -8.19
N GLY A 71 -2.84 -9.68 -7.09
CA GLY A 71 -2.98 -8.72 -6.00
C GLY A 71 -2.73 -7.27 -6.46
N ALA A 72 -1.68 -7.05 -7.25
CA ALA A 72 -1.37 -5.75 -7.83
C ALA A 72 -2.50 -5.21 -8.72
N LEU A 73 -3.11 -6.08 -9.53
CA LEU A 73 -4.26 -5.71 -10.37
C LEU A 73 -5.49 -5.34 -9.53
N ILE A 74 -5.82 -6.14 -8.51
CA ILE A 74 -6.94 -5.86 -7.60
C ILE A 74 -6.72 -4.51 -6.90
N LEU A 75 -5.52 -4.26 -6.40
CA LEU A 75 -5.14 -2.99 -5.78
C LEU A 75 -5.24 -1.82 -6.76
N GLY A 76 -4.81 -2.01 -8.01
CA GLY A 76 -4.92 -1.00 -9.06
C GLY A 76 -6.37 -0.65 -9.38
N ILE A 77 -7.24 -1.66 -9.47
CA ILE A 77 -8.68 -1.47 -9.67
C ILE A 77 -9.28 -0.72 -8.48
N GLN A 78 -8.95 -1.11 -7.24
CA GLN A 78 -9.46 -0.44 -6.04
C GLN A 78 -9.01 1.01 -5.96
N ALA A 79 -7.74 1.30 -6.25
CA ALA A 79 -7.21 2.66 -6.30
C ALA A 79 -7.89 3.49 -7.40
N SER A 80 -8.11 2.91 -8.58
CA SER A 80 -8.82 3.57 -9.69
C SER A 80 -10.28 3.89 -9.35
N LEU A 81 -10.98 3.02 -8.61
CA LEU A 81 -12.34 3.26 -8.15
C LEU A 81 -12.40 4.42 -7.16
N VAL A 82 -11.52 4.44 -6.16
CA VAL A 82 -11.42 5.54 -5.19
C VAL A 82 -11.12 6.85 -5.91
N LEU A 83 -10.20 6.83 -6.87
CA LEU A 83 -9.86 8.01 -7.67
C LEU A 83 -11.00 8.45 -8.59
N GLY A 84 -11.76 7.52 -9.16
CA GLY A 84 -12.96 7.81 -9.96
C GLY A 84 -14.04 8.51 -9.14
N VAL A 85 -14.30 8.04 -7.92
CA VAL A 85 -15.20 8.72 -6.97
C VAL A 85 -14.69 10.12 -6.66
N ALA A 86 -13.38 10.28 -6.46
CA ALA A 86 -12.77 11.57 -6.20
C ALA A 86 -12.98 12.59 -7.32
N LEU A 87 -12.82 12.16 -8.57
CA LEU A 87 -13.08 12.99 -9.75
C LEU A 87 -14.55 13.39 -9.83
N LEU A 88 -15.47 12.45 -9.57
CA LEU A 88 -16.91 12.74 -9.52
C LEU A 88 -17.27 13.76 -8.42
N MET A 89 -16.49 13.81 -7.35
CA MET A 89 -16.63 14.78 -6.27
C MET A 89 -16.03 16.16 -6.60
N GLY A 90 -15.41 16.33 -7.78
CA GLY A 90 -14.84 17.60 -8.25
C GLY A 90 -13.36 17.78 -7.93
N LEU A 91 -12.60 16.69 -7.83
CA LEU A 91 -11.14 16.79 -7.76
C LEU A 91 -10.58 17.24 -9.12
N GLU A 92 -9.86 18.36 -9.13
CA GLU A 92 -9.05 18.81 -10.25
C GLU A 92 -7.57 18.60 -9.90
N PRO A 93 -6.93 17.50 -10.34
CA PRO A 93 -5.52 17.26 -10.05
C PRO A 93 -4.66 18.25 -10.82
N VAL A 94 -3.77 18.98 -10.13
CA VAL A 94 -2.83 19.93 -10.75
C VAL A 94 -1.95 19.26 -11.82
N THR A 95 -1.61 17.99 -11.64
CA THR A 95 -0.79 17.19 -12.56
C THR A 95 -1.55 16.56 -13.73
N GLY A 96 -2.89 16.66 -13.77
CA GLY A 96 -3.74 16.03 -14.77
C GLY A 96 -3.69 14.48 -14.79
N LEU A 97 -4.14 13.90 -15.91
CA LEU A 97 -4.15 12.45 -16.20
C LEU A 97 -2.83 11.69 -15.90
N PRO A 98 -1.63 12.21 -16.25
CA PRO A 98 -0.41 11.46 -15.99
C PRO A 98 -0.07 11.36 -14.49
N GLY A 99 -0.44 12.35 -13.66
CA GLY A 99 -0.27 12.22 -12.22
C GLY A 99 -1.21 11.18 -11.61
N MET A 100 -2.42 11.04 -12.14
CA MET A 100 -3.35 9.99 -11.71
C MET A 100 -2.78 8.58 -11.90
N LEU A 101 -2.08 8.33 -13.00
CA LEU A 101 -1.41 7.04 -13.26
C LEU A 101 -0.27 6.79 -12.26
N VAL A 102 0.55 7.81 -11.98
CA VAL A 102 1.63 7.70 -11.00
C VAL A 102 1.08 7.44 -9.59
N LEU A 103 -0.03 8.09 -9.23
CA LEU A 103 -0.71 7.87 -7.96
C LEU A 103 -1.24 6.44 -7.82
N ILE A 104 -1.84 5.87 -8.88
CA ILE A 104 -2.22 4.45 -8.91
C ILE A 104 -0.98 3.55 -8.79
N GLY A 105 0.09 3.87 -9.51
CA GLY A 105 1.36 3.13 -9.44
C GLY A 105 1.95 3.09 -8.04
N LEU A 106 1.95 4.23 -7.34
CA LEU A 106 2.39 4.32 -5.93
C LEU A 106 1.50 3.50 -5.00
N ALA A 107 0.18 3.51 -5.21
CA ALA A 107 -0.77 2.71 -4.42
C ALA A 107 -0.50 1.20 -4.59
N VAL A 108 -0.31 0.75 -5.83
CA VAL A 108 0.01 -0.64 -6.15
C VAL A 108 1.36 -1.04 -5.57
N LEU A 109 2.38 -0.20 -5.69
CA LEU A 109 3.71 -0.46 -5.10
C LEU A 109 3.65 -0.59 -3.58
N LEU A 110 2.95 0.31 -2.91
CA LEU A 110 2.78 0.27 -1.45
C LEU A 110 2.01 -0.99 -1.03
N GLY A 111 0.88 -1.25 -1.70
CA GLY A 111 0.01 -2.40 -1.37
C GLY A 111 0.69 -3.74 -1.65
N THR A 112 1.50 -3.86 -2.71
CA THR A 112 2.28 -5.08 -2.97
C THR A 112 3.39 -5.30 -1.93
N GLY A 113 4.02 -4.23 -1.44
CA GLY A 113 4.96 -4.31 -0.31
C GLY A 113 4.29 -4.87 0.94
N PHE A 114 3.11 -4.34 1.31
CA PHE A 114 2.35 -4.84 2.45
C PHE A 114 1.82 -6.27 2.26
N ALA A 115 1.34 -6.60 1.06
CA ALA A 115 0.91 -7.95 0.74
C ALA A 115 2.08 -8.95 0.89
N GLY A 116 3.31 -8.58 0.51
CA GLY A 116 4.49 -9.43 0.69
C GLY A 116 4.75 -9.80 2.16
N PHE A 117 4.56 -8.86 3.09
CA PHE A 117 4.71 -9.11 4.53
C PHE A 117 3.68 -10.11 5.05
N THR A 118 2.40 -9.88 4.74
CA THR A 118 1.30 -10.71 5.23
C THR A 118 1.34 -12.10 4.61
N VAL A 119 1.75 -12.21 3.34
CA VAL A 119 2.02 -13.47 2.66
C VAL A 119 3.19 -14.22 3.30
N SER A 120 4.28 -13.54 3.65
CA SER A 120 5.40 -14.16 4.37
C SER A 120 4.96 -14.72 5.73
N ALA A 121 4.15 -13.96 6.47
CA ALA A 121 3.59 -14.41 7.75
C ALA A 121 2.65 -15.61 7.58
N ALA A 122 1.80 -15.58 6.56
CA ALA A 122 0.90 -16.68 6.20
C ALA A 122 1.67 -17.97 5.83
N LEU A 123 2.73 -17.85 5.02
CA LEU A 123 3.55 -18.99 4.61
C LEU A 123 4.36 -19.59 5.76
N GLY A 124 4.85 -18.74 6.66
CA GLY A 124 5.64 -19.16 7.83
C GLY A 124 4.82 -19.85 8.91
N SER A 125 3.59 -19.39 9.16
CA SER A 125 2.75 -19.94 10.23
C SER A 125 1.66 -20.92 9.75
N GLY A 126 1.24 -20.86 8.49
CA GLY A 126 0.17 -21.70 7.94
C GLY A 126 -1.21 -21.51 8.59
N ASN A 127 -1.42 -20.40 9.31
CA ASN A 127 -2.64 -20.17 10.09
C ASN A 127 -3.21 -18.76 9.83
N ALA A 128 -4.52 -18.69 9.61
CA ALA A 128 -5.26 -17.43 9.46
C ALA A 128 -5.10 -16.50 10.68
N ALA A 129 -4.98 -17.05 11.89
CA ALA A 129 -4.78 -16.27 13.12
C ALA A 129 -3.43 -15.54 13.15
N ALA A 130 -2.36 -16.17 12.67
CA ALA A 130 -1.04 -15.54 12.58
C ALA A 130 -1.01 -14.43 11.51
N THR A 131 -1.78 -14.61 10.44
CA THR A 131 -1.93 -13.59 9.38
C THR A 131 -2.70 -12.37 9.90
N GLN A 132 -3.75 -12.57 10.70
CA GLN A 132 -4.45 -11.47 11.38
C GLN A 132 -3.55 -10.77 12.40
N GLY A 133 -2.75 -11.51 13.17
CA GLY A 133 -1.76 -10.95 14.10
C GLY A 133 -0.68 -10.13 13.38
N ALA A 134 -0.24 -10.55 12.20
CA ALA A 134 0.69 -9.78 11.36
C ALA A 134 0.05 -8.46 10.89
N SER A 135 -1.23 -8.46 10.51
CA SER A 135 -1.95 -7.24 10.15
C SER A 135 -2.05 -6.23 11.30
N PHE A 136 -2.04 -6.69 12.56
CA PHE A 136 -2.02 -5.82 13.74
C PHE A 136 -0.76 -4.95 13.83
N VAL A 137 0.37 -5.37 13.25
CA VAL A 137 1.61 -4.58 13.19
C VAL A 137 1.43 -3.32 12.33
N PHE A 138 0.51 -3.33 11.37
CA PHE A 138 0.27 -2.18 10.51
C PHE A 138 -0.58 -1.09 11.15
N PHE A 139 -1.34 -1.40 12.20
CA PHE A 139 -2.10 -0.41 12.94
C PHE A 139 -1.22 0.69 13.53
N PRO A 140 -0.19 0.40 14.37
CA PRO A 140 0.69 1.43 14.89
C PRO A 140 1.49 2.12 13.77
N MET A 141 1.85 1.39 12.71
CA MET A 141 2.55 1.97 11.56
C MET A 141 1.69 3.01 10.82
N THR A 142 0.39 2.75 10.65
CA THR A 142 -0.54 3.71 10.02
C THR A 142 -0.81 4.90 10.93
N PHE A 143 -0.86 4.68 12.25
CA PHE A 143 -1.07 5.73 13.23
C PHE A 143 0.15 6.67 13.39
N LEU A 144 1.36 6.12 13.24
CA LEU A 144 2.63 6.86 13.24
C LEU A 144 2.90 7.60 11.92
N ALA A 145 2.14 7.32 10.86
CA ALA A 145 2.23 8.09 9.62
C ALA A 145 1.56 9.47 9.80
N PRO A 146 2.02 10.52 9.07
CA PRO A 146 1.46 11.87 9.12
C PRO A 146 0.11 11.96 8.38
N THR A 147 -0.83 11.15 8.85
CA THR A 147 -2.10 10.83 8.24
C THR A 147 -3.06 12.02 8.33
N PHE A 148 -3.13 12.62 9.52
CA PHE A 148 -4.04 13.72 9.85
C PHE A 148 -3.37 15.09 9.93
N VAL A 149 -2.03 15.13 10.03
CA VAL A 149 -1.24 16.36 10.17
C VAL A 149 -0.06 16.29 9.20
N PRO A 150 0.23 17.34 8.41
CA PRO A 150 1.42 17.40 7.57
C PRO A 150 2.71 17.16 8.36
N LEU A 151 3.71 16.52 7.75
CA LEU A 151 4.98 16.17 8.41
C LEU A 151 5.71 17.42 8.96
N GLU A 152 5.57 18.56 8.28
CA GLU A 152 6.18 19.85 8.67
C GLU A 152 5.68 20.38 10.01
N LEU A 153 4.48 19.97 10.44
CA LEU A 153 3.84 20.40 11.68
C LEU A 153 4.08 19.43 12.85
N LEU A 154 4.83 18.34 12.62
CA LEU A 154 5.18 17.37 13.67
C LEU A 154 6.54 17.74 14.29
N ASP A 155 6.62 17.67 15.61
CA ASP A 155 7.84 17.91 16.39
C ASP A 155 8.22 16.72 17.31
N GLY A 156 9.49 16.67 17.71
CA GLY A 156 10.02 15.68 18.65
C GLY A 156 10.12 14.26 18.08
N TRP A 157 9.89 13.26 18.94
CA TRP A 157 10.03 11.83 18.61
C TRP A 157 9.04 11.35 17.54
N LEU A 158 7.89 12.02 17.43
CA LEU A 158 6.83 11.69 16.49
C LEU A 158 7.27 11.99 15.05
N LYS A 159 8.02 13.09 14.84
CA LYS A 159 8.64 13.43 13.56
C LYS A 159 9.67 12.39 13.17
N THR A 160 10.55 11.99 14.10
CA THR A 160 11.58 10.97 13.84
C THR A 160 10.92 9.64 13.45
N ALA A 161 9.92 9.17 14.19
CA ALA A 161 9.21 7.93 13.89
C ALA A 161 8.48 7.98 12.55
N ALA A 162 7.84 9.10 12.22
CA ALA A 162 7.19 9.31 10.93
C ALA A 162 8.20 9.32 9.76
N THR A 163 9.43 9.81 9.98
CA THR A 163 10.46 9.86 8.92
C THR A 163 10.95 8.47 8.52
N PHE A 164 10.96 7.50 9.44
CA PHE A 164 11.32 6.11 9.12
C PHE A 164 10.20 5.32 8.45
N ASN A 165 8.99 5.88 8.37
CA ASN A 165 7.82 5.16 7.90
C ASN A 165 7.65 5.28 6.37
N PRO A 166 7.63 4.17 5.59
CA PRO A 166 7.45 4.22 4.14
C PRO A 166 6.09 4.82 3.72
N ILE A 167 5.06 4.71 4.56
CA ILE A 167 3.73 5.30 4.31
C ILE A 167 3.83 6.83 4.20
N THR A 168 4.72 7.45 4.99
CA THR A 168 4.95 8.90 5.00
C THR A 168 5.38 9.41 3.63
N TYR A 169 6.36 8.75 3.02
CA TYR A 169 6.89 9.16 1.71
C TYR A 169 5.82 9.04 0.61
N VAL A 170 5.04 7.96 0.62
CA VAL A 170 3.94 7.78 -0.35
C VAL A 170 2.86 8.84 -0.16
N MET A 171 2.48 9.14 1.07
CA MET A 171 1.51 10.20 1.35
C MET A 171 1.99 11.57 0.88
N GLN A 172 3.26 11.90 1.11
CA GLN A 172 3.84 13.17 0.64
C GLN A 172 3.86 13.26 -0.88
N ALA A 173 4.27 12.18 -1.57
CA ALA A 173 4.27 12.15 -3.03
C ALA A 173 2.85 12.29 -3.61
N MET A 174 1.85 11.61 -3.04
CA MET A 174 0.46 11.75 -3.47
C MET A 174 -0.09 13.15 -3.20
N ARG A 175 0.22 13.75 -2.04
CA ARG A 175 -0.18 15.13 -1.73
C ARG A 175 0.48 16.13 -2.66
N SER A 176 1.75 15.92 -3.02
CA SER A 176 2.49 16.76 -3.95
C SER A 176 1.87 16.71 -5.36
N LEU A 177 1.58 15.51 -5.86
CA LEU A 177 0.87 15.30 -7.12
C LEU A 177 -0.51 16.00 -7.18
N LEU A 178 -1.25 15.98 -6.07
CA LEU A 178 -2.60 16.51 -6.05
C LEU A 178 -2.65 18.04 -5.87
N ASN A 179 -1.73 18.63 -5.12
CA ASN A 179 -1.83 20.04 -4.71
C ASN A 179 -0.73 20.95 -5.29
N THR A 180 0.52 20.47 -5.43
CA THR A 180 1.67 21.30 -5.81
C THR A 180 2.16 21.05 -7.24
N GLY A 181 2.06 19.82 -7.75
CA GLY A 181 2.47 19.45 -9.10
C GLY A 181 3.52 18.33 -9.14
N TRP A 182 4.39 18.38 -10.16
CA TRP A 182 5.43 17.37 -10.39
C TRP A 182 6.71 17.65 -9.60
N GLU A 183 6.75 17.26 -8.32
CA GLU A 183 8.00 17.26 -7.54
C GLU A 183 8.70 15.92 -7.60
N TRP A 184 9.62 15.78 -8.55
CA TRP A 184 10.34 14.53 -8.79
C TRP A 184 11.14 14.02 -7.59
N SER A 185 11.67 14.92 -6.74
CA SER A 185 12.42 14.53 -5.54
C SER A 185 11.56 13.71 -4.57
N VAL A 186 10.34 14.16 -4.29
CA VAL A 186 9.40 13.50 -3.36
C VAL A 186 8.85 12.21 -3.97
N ILE A 187 8.55 12.23 -5.28
CA ILE A 187 8.08 11.04 -6.00
C ILE A 187 9.15 9.95 -6.00
N ILE A 188 10.41 10.29 -6.28
CA ILE A 188 11.51 9.33 -6.29
C ILE A 188 11.73 8.75 -4.89
N GLN A 189 11.68 9.57 -3.84
CA GLN A 189 11.78 9.09 -2.45
C GLN A 189 10.66 8.09 -2.11
N ALA A 190 9.42 8.36 -2.54
CA ALA A 190 8.30 7.43 -2.35
C ALA A 190 8.51 6.11 -3.10
N VAL A 191 8.96 6.16 -4.36
CA VAL A 191 9.26 4.97 -5.15
C VAL A 191 10.38 4.15 -4.51
N VAL A 192 11.46 4.80 -4.08
CA VAL A 192 12.59 4.14 -3.41
C VAL A 192 12.14 3.51 -2.10
N ALA A 193 11.36 4.21 -1.28
CA ALA A 193 10.82 3.67 -0.02
C ALA A 193 9.93 2.44 -0.26
N CYS A 194 9.05 2.48 -1.27
CA CYS A 194 8.23 1.34 -1.67
C CYS A 194 9.06 0.18 -2.20
N LEU A 195 10.10 0.44 -3.00
CA LEU A 195 10.99 -0.60 -3.52
C LEU A 195 11.81 -1.26 -2.41
N ILE A 196 12.31 -0.49 -1.45
CA ILE A 196 13.00 -1.02 -0.26
C ILE A 196 12.04 -1.89 0.55
N LEU A 197 10.81 -1.43 0.79
CA LEU A 197 9.78 -2.20 1.49
C LEU A 197 9.49 -3.50 0.74
N ALA A 198 9.20 -3.43 -0.56
CA ALA A 198 8.94 -4.60 -1.38
C ALA A 198 10.13 -5.58 -1.36
N ALA A 199 11.36 -5.10 -1.57
CA ALA A 199 12.56 -5.94 -1.55
C ALA A 199 12.77 -6.62 -0.20
N ALA A 200 12.59 -5.90 0.92
CA ALA A 200 12.69 -6.46 2.26
C ALA A 200 11.64 -7.55 2.49
N MET A 201 10.39 -7.31 2.09
CA MET A 201 9.29 -8.25 2.29
C MET A 201 9.39 -9.49 1.38
N TYR A 202 9.81 -9.31 0.13
CA TYR A 202 10.10 -10.43 -0.77
C TYR A 202 11.27 -11.27 -0.28
N SER A 203 12.31 -10.64 0.27
CA SER A 203 13.46 -11.35 0.86
C SER A 203 13.01 -12.19 2.06
N LEU A 204 12.14 -11.63 2.91
CA LEU A 204 11.54 -12.34 4.05
C LEU A 204 10.67 -13.52 3.60
N ALA A 205 9.84 -13.32 2.57
CA ALA A 205 8.98 -14.36 2.01
C ALA A 205 9.80 -15.52 1.40
N LEU A 206 10.88 -15.20 0.69
CA LEU A 206 11.80 -16.20 0.15
C LEU A 206 12.54 -16.96 1.26
N PHE A 207 12.93 -16.27 2.33
CA PHE A 207 13.53 -16.91 3.49
C PHE A 207 12.55 -17.87 4.19
N ALA A 208 11.31 -17.43 4.44
CA ALA A 208 10.26 -18.25 5.03
C ALA A 208 9.97 -19.51 4.18
N LEU A 209 9.95 -19.38 2.85
CA LEU A 209 9.76 -20.50 1.93
C LEU A 209 10.94 -21.50 1.97
N ARG A 210 12.18 -21.00 2.07
CA ARG A 210 13.39 -21.84 2.20
C ARG A 210 13.43 -22.61 3.52
N VAL A 211 12.97 -21.99 4.62
CA VAL A 211 12.90 -22.67 5.93
C VAL A 211 11.87 -23.80 5.90
N ARG A 212 10.72 -23.59 5.24
CA ARG A 212 9.66 -24.60 5.13
C ARG A 212 10.07 -25.80 4.26
N THR A 213 10.82 -25.57 3.19
CA THR A 213 11.33 -26.63 2.30
C THR A 213 12.48 -27.44 2.88
N ARG A 214 13.12 -27.00 3.98
CA ARG A 214 14.11 -27.79 4.72
C ARG A 214 13.53 -28.69 5.82
N ARG A 215 12.23 -28.54 6.12
CA ARG A 215 11.53 -29.32 7.17
C ARG A 215 10.79 -30.56 6.64
N ASN A 216 10.69 -30.70 5.32
CA ASN A 216 10.20 -31.91 4.63
C ASN A 216 11.37 -32.60 3.94
#